data_AF-A0A4R5X8F8-F1
#
_entry.id   AF-A0A4R5X8F8-F1
#
_cell.length_a   1.000
_cell.length_b   1.000
_cell.length_c   1.000
_cell.angle_alpha   90.00
_cell.angle_beta   90.00
_cell.angle_gamma   90.00
#
_symmetry.space_group_name_H-M   'P 1'
#
loop_
_entity.id
_entity.type
_entity.pdbx_description
1 polymer ?
#
loop_
_entity_poly.entity_id
_entity_poly.type
_entity_poly.pdbx_seq_one_letter_code
_entity_poly.pdbx_strand_id
1 'polypeptide(L)'
;MSGTQGAPDEDRWTPPIGPIDPEHPECAAVIAEVWTLLDGECTVETRDRLRHHLEECPTCLRHYGIEERVKNLIATKCSGERAPESLRERLRIQISQTTIIRRG
;
A
#
# COMPACT_ATOMS: atom_id res chain seq x y z
N MET A 1 17.78 -43.71 6.34
CA MET A 1 16.73 -42.70 6.13
C MET A 1 17.19 -41.41 6.79
N SER A 2 17.94 -40.59 6.06
CA SER A 2 18.46 -39.33 6.60
C SER A 2 17.54 -38.22 6.10
N GLY A 3 16.60 -37.82 6.95
CA GLY A 3 15.77 -36.65 6.72
C GLY A 3 16.61 -35.40 6.95
N THR A 4 16.96 -34.71 5.87
CA THR A 4 17.54 -33.37 5.94
C THR A 4 16.42 -32.42 6.37
N GLN A 5 16.36 -32.06 7.66
CA GLN A 5 15.52 -30.94 8.08
C GLN A 5 16.06 -29.67 7.42
N GLY A 6 15.29 -29.11 6.47
CA GLY A 6 15.57 -27.80 5.90
C GLY A 6 15.47 -26.72 6.99
N ALA A 7 16.47 -25.85 7.05
CA ALA A 7 16.47 -24.69 7.93
C ALA A 7 15.24 -23.80 7.65
N PRO A 8 14.69 -23.11 8.66
CA PRO A 8 13.62 -22.14 8.44
C PRO A 8 14.12 -21.02 7.54
N ASP A 9 13.29 -20.63 6.57
CA ASP A 9 13.51 -19.57 5.59
C ASP A 9 13.61 -18.20 6.29
N GLU A 10 14.84 -17.80 6.67
CA GLU A 10 15.17 -16.51 7.30
C GLU A 10 14.87 -15.29 6.42
N ASP A 11 14.63 -15.50 5.12
CA ASP A 11 14.31 -14.43 4.16
C ASP A 11 12.80 -14.12 4.08
N ARG A 12 11.96 -14.81 4.87
CA ARG A 12 10.53 -14.52 4.90
C ARG A 12 10.24 -13.24 5.71
N TRP A 13 10.31 -12.10 5.02
CA TRP A 13 9.79 -10.83 5.54
C TRP A 13 8.37 -11.02 6.05
N THR A 14 8.19 -10.85 7.36
CA THR A 14 6.88 -10.87 8.01
C THR A 14 6.55 -9.44 8.40
N PRO A 15 5.41 -8.87 7.97
CA PRO A 15 5.07 -7.51 8.33
C PRO A 15 4.93 -7.41 9.85
N PRO A 16 5.53 -6.40 10.50
CA PRO A 16 5.35 -6.20 11.93
C PRO A 16 3.91 -5.74 12.17
N ILE A 17 3.04 -6.68 12.51
CA ILE A 17 1.75 -6.33 13.10
C ILE A 17 2.09 -5.74 14.46
N GLY A 18 1.89 -4.43 14.63
CA GLY A 18 2.16 -3.75 15.89
C GLY A 18 1.41 -4.41 17.06
N PRO A 19 1.83 -4.17 18.31
CA PRO A 19 1.13 -4.72 19.46
C PRO A 19 -0.34 -4.31 19.41
N ILE A 20 -1.24 -5.30 19.52
CA ILE A 20 -2.68 -5.05 19.62
C ILE A 20 -2.89 -4.33 20.95
N ASP A 21 -3.29 -3.07 20.89
CA ASP A 21 -3.76 -2.36 22.07
C ASP A 21 -5.09 -3.00 22.50
N PRO A 22 -5.17 -3.64 23.68
CA PRO A 22 -6.40 -4.27 24.14
C PRO A 22 -7.54 -3.26 24.37
N GLU A 23 -7.23 -1.97 24.56
CA GLU A 23 -8.22 -0.90 24.70
C GLU A 23 -8.73 -0.41 23.34
N HIS A 24 -8.02 -0.68 22.25
CA HIS A 24 -8.37 -0.27 20.89
C HIS A 24 -8.09 -1.38 19.86
N PRO A 25 -8.84 -2.49 19.88
CA PRO A 25 -8.60 -3.64 19.02
C PRO A 25 -8.73 -3.30 17.52
N GLU A 26 -9.52 -2.30 17.16
CA GLU A 26 -9.63 -1.84 15.77
C GLU A 26 -8.37 -1.13 15.24
N CYS A 27 -7.49 -0.62 16.10
CA CYS A 27 -6.24 0.04 15.68
C CYS A 27 -5.33 -0.94 14.94
N ALA A 28 -5.28 -2.21 15.37
CA ALA A 28 -4.46 -3.23 14.72
C ALA A 28 -4.89 -3.47 13.27
N ALA A 29 -6.20 -3.50 13.00
CA ALA A 29 -6.75 -3.64 11.66
C ALA A 29 -6.42 -2.42 10.79
N VAL A 30 -6.48 -1.21 11.36
CA VAL A 30 -6.14 0.03 10.65
C VAL A 30 -4.66 0.07 10.27
N ILE A 31 -3.76 -0.30 11.19
CA ILE A 31 -2.33 -0.35 10.92
C ILE A 31 -1.99 -1.43 9.88
N ALA A 32 -2.68 -2.57 9.88
CA ALA A 32 -2.48 -3.60 8.88
C ALA A 32 -2.84 -3.15 7.46
N GLU A 33 -3.84 -2.27 7.31
CA GLU A 33 -4.35 -1.79 6.02
C GLU A 33 -3.80 -0.41 5.59
N VAL A 34 -2.93 0.19 6.39
CA VAL A 34 -2.46 1.57 6.18
C VAL A 34 -1.71 1.73 4.85
N TRP A 35 -0.94 0.73 4.44
CA TRP A 35 -0.22 0.73 3.17
C TRP A 35 -1.18 0.59 1.98
N THR A 36 -2.13 -0.34 2.05
CA THR A 36 -3.21 -0.49 1.06
C THR A 36 -3.96 0.82 0.85
N LEU A 37 -4.25 1.54 1.94
CA LEU A 37 -4.88 2.85 1.90
C LEU A 37 -3.99 3.89 1.21
N LEU A 38 -2.71 3.95 1.56
CA LEU A 38 -1.74 4.86 0.96
C LEU A 38 -1.51 4.57 -0.52
N ASP A 39 -1.60 3.33 -0.97
CA ASP A 39 -1.49 2.91 -2.39
C ASP A 39 -2.76 3.20 -3.19
N GLY A 40 -3.87 3.53 -2.51
CA GLY A 40 -5.16 3.76 -3.14
C GLY A 40 -5.86 2.46 -3.57
N GLU A 41 -5.37 1.31 -3.10
CA GLU A 41 -5.83 -0.04 -3.45
C GLU A 41 -7.01 -0.50 -2.58
N CYS A 42 -7.47 0.32 -1.63
CA CYS A 42 -8.67 0.03 -0.85
C CYS A 42 -9.95 0.12 -1.70
N THR A 43 -10.91 -0.75 -1.35
CA THR A 43 -12.32 -0.54 -1.73
C THR A 43 -12.84 0.77 -1.14
N VAL A 44 -13.96 1.29 -1.67
CA VAL A 44 -14.59 2.52 -1.15
C VAL A 44 -14.96 2.34 0.33
N GLU A 45 -15.58 1.20 0.67
CA GLU A 45 -16.03 0.90 2.03
C GLU A 45 -14.86 0.84 3.02
N THR A 46 -13.77 0.17 2.66
CA THR A 46 -12.56 0.07 3.51
C THR A 46 -11.93 1.45 3.69
N ARG A 47 -11.83 2.24 2.63
CA ARG A 47 -11.29 3.60 2.67
C ARG A 47 -12.06 4.48 3.65
N ASP A 48 -13.39 4.47 3.58
CA ASP A 48 -14.23 5.32 4.42
C ASP A 48 -14.13 4.89 5.89
N ARG A 49 -14.14 3.59 6.17
CA ARG A 49 -13.94 3.04 7.53
C ARG A 49 -12.59 3.46 8.12
N LEU A 50 -11.50 3.32 7.36
CA LEU A 50 -10.16 3.67 7.82
C LEU A 50 -10.04 5.18 8.06
N ARG A 51 -10.59 6.00 7.17
CA ARG A 51 -10.59 7.47 7.34
C ARG A 51 -11.34 7.90 8.58
N HIS A 52 -12.52 7.35 8.83
CA HIS A 52 -13.29 7.63 10.04
C HIS A 52 -12.49 7.29 11.30
N HIS A 53 -11.84 6.13 11.35
CA HIS A 53 -11.00 5.78 12.50
C HIS A 53 -9.78 6.71 12.67
N LEU A 54 -9.13 7.11 11.57
CA LEU A 54 -8.00 8.06 11.63
C LEU A 54 -8.42 9.45 12.13
N GLU A 55 -9.68 9.85 11.93
CA GLU A 55 -10.24 11.09 12.46
C GLU A 55 -10.50 11.00 13.97
N GLU A 56 -10.90 9.83 14.48
CA GLU A 56 -11.23 9.61 15.89
C GLU A 56 -10.04 9.18 16.75
N CYS A 57 -9.00 8.59 16.15
CA CYS A 57 -7.85 8.03 16.84
C CYS A 57 -6.55 8.78 16.52
N PRO A 58 -6.12 9.72 17.39
CA PRO A 58 -4.85 10.45 17.21
C PRO A 58 -3.63 9.54 17.14
N THR A 59 -3.69 8.36 17.76
CA THR A 59 -2.58 7.39 17.75
C THR A 59 -2.39 6.80 16.36
N CYS A 60 -3.45 6.27 15.74
CA CYS A 60 -3.40 5.78 14.37
C CYS A 60 -3.07 6.89 13.37
N LEU A 61 -3.54 8.12 13.59
CA LEU A 61 -3.17 9.26 12.76
C LEU A 61 -1.66 9.55 12.78
N ARG A 62 -1.01 9.45 13.95
CA ARG A 62 0.46 9.58 14.05
C ARG A 62 1.18 8.46 13.30
N HIS A 63 0.72 7.21 13.43
CA HIS A 63 1.30 6.08 12.69
C HIS A 63 1.14 6.26 11.18
N TYR A 64 -0.06 6.59 10.71
CA TYR A 64 -0.34 6.92 9.30
C TYR A 64 0.63 7.96 8.76
N GLY A 65 0.86 9.05 9.50
CA GLY A 65 1.78 10.11 9.09
C GLY A 65 3.25 9.67 9.00
N ILE A 66 3.67 8.67 9.79
CA ILE A 66 5.01 8.08 9.66
C ILE A 66 5.10 7.24 8.38
N GLU A 67 4.13 6.35 8.17
CA GLU A 67 4.09 5.48 6.97
C GLU A 67 4.03 6.31 5.68
N GLU A 68 3.23 7.38 5.65
CA GLU A 68 3.16 8.32 4.52
C GLU A 68 4.52 8.96 4.23
N ARG A 69 5.24 9.40 5.26
CA ARG A 69 6.59 9.99 5.11
C ARG A 69 7.60 8.97 4.59
N VAL A 70 7.54 7.73 5.09
CA VAL A 70 8.39 6.63 4.63
C VAL A 70 8.13 6.36 3.16
N LYS A 71 6.86 6.23 2.77
CA LYS A 71 6.47 6.02 1.38
C LYS A 71 6.92 7.16 0.46
N ASN A 72 6.74 8.41 0.88
CA ASN A 72 7.21 9.57 0.13
C ASN A 72 8.74 9.60 -0.01
N LEU A 73 9.47 9.21 1.03
CA LEU A 73 10.92 9.10 0.98
C LEU A 73 11.36 8.04 -0.04
N ILE A 74 10.74 6.85 -0.01
CA ILE A 74 11.01 5.77 -0.97
C ILE A 74 10.70 6.25 -2.39
N ALA A 75 9.54 6.86 -2.62
CA ALA A 75 9.16 7.38 -3.93
C ALA A 75 10.20 8.41 -4.44
N THR A 76 10.75 9.25 -3.57
CA THR A 76 11.72 10.29 -3.95
C THR A 76 13.13 9.75 -4.18
N LYS A 77 13.55 8.73 -3.41
CA LYS A 77 14.92 8.20 -3.46
C LYS A 77 15.07 6.98 -4.37
N CYS A 78 13.97 6.27 -4.60
CA CYS A 78 13.91 5.04 -5.38
C CYS A 78 13.00 5.19 -6.62
N SER A 79 12.63 6.40 -7.02
CA SER A 79 12.09 6.65 -8.36
C SER A 79 13.20 6.32 -9.37
N GLY A 80 13.19 5.12 -9.93
CA GLY A 80 14.19 4.68 -10.89
C GLY A 80 14.16 5.49 -12.19
N GLU A 81 14.56 4.85 -13.29
CA GLU A 81 14.60 5.51 -14.59
C GLU A 81 13.21 5.89 -15.08
N ARG A 82 13.08 7.11 -15.61
CA ARG A 82 11.83 7.57 -16.22
C ARG A 82 11.53 6.69 -17.43
N ALA A 83 10.29 6.21 -17.51
CA ALA A 83 9.83 5.44 -18.68
C ALA A 83 10.19 6.14 -20.00
N PRO A 84 10.65 5.39 -21.02
CA PRO A 84 11.07 5.96 -22.30
C PRO A 84 9.90 6.67 -22.99
N GLU A 85 10.21 7.74 -23.72
CA GLU A 85 9.20 8.61 -24.35
C GLU A 85 8.34 7.84 -25.37
N SER A 86 8.96 6.94 -26.13
CA SER A 86 8.27 6.07 -27.09
C SER A 86 7.18 5.20 -26.45
N LEU A 87 7.39 4.72 -25.22
CA LEU A 87 6.37 3.97 -24.48
C LEU A 87 5.21 4.87 -24.07
N ARG A 88 5.49 6.09 -23.59
CA ARG A 88 4.45 7.05 -23.21
C ARG A 88 3.59 7.44 -24.40
N GLU A 89 4.20 7.70 -25.56
CA GLU A 89 3.49 8.10 -26.77
C GLU A 89 2.57 6.98 -27.26
N ARG A 90 3.07 5.75 -27.32
CA ARG A 90 2.26 4.56 -27.68
C ARG A 90 1.06 4.38 -26.73
N LEU A 91 1.28 4.52 -25.42
CA LEU A 91 0.20 4.40 -24.43
C LEU A 91 -0.87 5.49 -24.62
N ARG A 92 -0.48 6.74 -24.87
CA ARG A 92 -1.43 7.84 -25.12
C ARG A 92 -2.33 7.55 -26.33
N ILE A 93 -1.75 7.04 -27.42
CA ILE A 93 -2.50 6.67 -28.62
C ILE A 93 -3.48 5.53 -28.33
N GLN A 94 -3.04 4.46 -27.65
CA GLN A 94 -3.92 3.33 -27.37
C GLN A 94 -5.07 3.69 -26.41
N ILE A 95 -4.81 4.53 -25.40
CA ILE A 95 -5.83 5.00 -24.46
C ILE A 95 -6.88 5.85 -25.17
N SER A 96 -6.47 6.77 -26.05
CA SER A 96 -7.40 7.61 -26.80
C SER A 96 -8.28 6.80 -27.75
N GLN A 97 -7.70 5.83 -28.48
CA GLN A 97 -8.44 4.90 -29.35
C GLN A 97 -9.47 4.09 -28.56
N THR A 98 -9.08 3.50 -27.43
CA THR A 98 -9.98 2.70 -26.59
C THR A 98 -11.15 3.54 -26.04
N THR A 99 -10.90 4.81 -25.74
CA THR A 99 -11.92 5.74 -25.25
C THR A 99 -12.95 6.08 -26.33
N ILE A 100 -12.52 6.22 -27.59
CA ILE A 100 -13.40 6.48 -28.74
C ILE A 100 -14.34 5.28 -28.97
N ILE A 101 -13.80 4.06 -28.95
CA ILE A 101 -14.57 2.83 -29.21
C ILE A 101 -15.68 2.60 -28.16
N ARG A 102 -15.46 3.00 -26.90
CA ARG A 102 -16.43 2.80 -25.82
C ARG A 102 -17.52 3.88 -25.74
N ARG A 103 -17.35 5.02 -26.42
CA ARG A 103 -18.31 6.12 -26.45
C ARG A 103 -19.09 6.21 -27.76
N GLY A 104 -18.69 5.44 -28.78
CA GLY A 104 -19.42 5.28 -30.04
C GLY A 104 -20.48 4.20 -29.97
#